data_AF-A0A9N9EHB0-F1
#
_entry.id   AF-A0A9N9EHB0-F1
#
_cell.length_a   1.000
_cell.length_b   1.000
_cell.length_c   1.000
_cell.angle_alpha   90.00
_cell.angle_beta   90.00
_cell.angle_gamma   90.00
#
_symmetry.space_group_name_H-M   'P 1'
#
loop_
_entity.id
_entity.type
_entity.pdbx_description
1 polymer ?
#
loop_
_entity_poly.entity_id
_entity_poly.type
_entity_poly.pdbx_seq_one_letter_code
_entity_poly.pdbx_strand_id
1 'polypeptide(L)'
;NNFELDLRNRIFLLSDDSGIISDDSKKTFDEKVKVEYESQNSPSVSDDDDSNYMPSDTEESASDTDASEDNINGKDLPKIDKTAFCKTYYAIPNFTKLQLSTGRIVEDILFEFAKDMDYEQKIVRALFTDKEWNELIKDRNGVPSVPRDIAEELSKYGSKTLKELRTKVMKSYLKDDEEYDVQKHYNREWIQMTMRTLCNLFENIDTPLVRTQYEDWFTVALFGTCIDFCVRDAQLGTDIKRTDAPSLSSANRKNRRRKTNARKLIGRKIDGIIYITNRLVEIGAIEGARAFAGVSDNKYLLESFKMPKTLRDMYSDLIKAVNYDDQKADKLQVFGILHLGLYIQFARLWRAGGSICIFRKDPQSFYIDSKFSKNGLSSFIKFLKKIYQYKIIIRNNLQILNILNDDTDTECGDLLEELLKDDNEQCSTPPPVPIHFFADCENTPKKKKKKR
;
A
#
# COMPACT_ATOMS: atom_id res chain seq x y z
N ASN A 1 -0.61 1.01 -21.70
CA ASN A 1 -2.03 0.61 -21.86
C ASN A 1 -2.35 -0.77 -21.27
N ASN A 2 -1.65 -1.23 -20.23
CA ASN A 2 -1.90 -2.53 -19.61
C ASN A 2 -2.82 -2.32 -18.38
N PHE A 3 -3.83 -3.17 -18.21
CA PHE A 3 -4.83 -3.06 -17.14
C PHE A 3 -5.16 -4.44 -16.61
N GLU A 4 -4.74 -4.72 -15.37
CA GLU A 4 -4.63 -6.09 -14.85
C GLU A 4 -5.86 -6.52 -14.03
N LEU A 5 -6.22 -7.80 -14.09
CA LEU A 5 -7.22 -8.42 -13.23
C LEU A 5 -6.55 -9.43 -12.32
N ASP A 6 -6.70 -9.24 -11.01
CA ASP A 6 -6.06 -10.10 -10.03
C ASP A 6 -7.07 -11.08 -9.41
N LEU A 7 -7.06 -12.32 -9.93
CA LEU A 7 -8.10 -13.33 -9.76
C LEU A 7 -7.77 -14.51 -8.83
N ARG A 8 -6.63 -14.54 -8.12
CA ARG A 8 -6.39 -15.61 -7.14
C ARG A 8 -7.36 -15.46 -5.99
N ASN A 9 -8.44 -16.24 -6.04
CA ASN A 9 -9.41 -16.42 -4.96
C ASN A 9 -10.07 -15.13 -4.45
N ARG A 10 -9.99 -14.05 -5.24
CA ARG A 10 -10.48 -12.71 -4.93
C ARG A 10 -11.15 -12.27 -6.20
N ILE A 11 -12.47 -12.24 -6.17
CA ILE A 11 -13.20 -12.48 -7.42
C ILE A 11 -12.98 -11.31 -8.39
N PHE A 12 -12.89 -10.06 -7.95
CA PHE A 12 -12.73 -8.95 -8.90
C PHE A 12 -11.90 -7.78 -8.33
N LEU A 13 -10.61 -7.75 -8.71
CA LEU A 13 -9.71 -6.63 -8.47
C LEU A 13 -9.19 -6.10 -9.79
N LEU A 14 -9.51 -4.86 -10.12
CA LEU A 14 -9.08 -4.20 -11.36
C LEU A 14 -7.89 -3.28 -11.07
N SER A 15 -6.82 -3.42 -11.84
CA SER A 15 -5.62 -2.59 -11.76
C SER A 15 -5.58 -1.61 -12.93
N ASP A 16 -5.39 -0.33 -12.63
CA ASP A 16 -5.16 0.73 -13.62
C ASP A 16 -3.72 1.26 -13.56
N ASP A 17 -2.93 1.00 -14.61
CA ASP A 17 -1.57 1.52 -14.83
C ASP A 17 -1.53 2.67 -15.87
N SER A 18 -2.66 3.31 -16.21
CA SER A 18 -2.75 4.29 -17.32
C SER A 18 -2.03 5.64 -17.12
N GLY A 19 -1.20 5.79 -16.09
CA GLY A 19 -0.55 7.04 -15.73
C GLY A 19 0.80 7.34 -16.39
N ILE A 20 1.37 6.46 -17.22
CA ILE A 20 2.74 6.64 -17.74
C ILE A 20 2.72 6.86 -19.25
N ILE A 21 3.08 8.08 -19.68
CA ILE A 21 3.75 8.57 -20.93
C ILE A 21 3.45 10.08 -21.01
N SER A 22 4.39 11.02 -21.17
CA SER A 22 5.49 11.11 -22.14
C SER A 22 6.76 11.76 -21.56
N ASP A 23 7.92 11.09 -21.72
CA ASP A 23 9.21 11.74 -21.54
C ASP A 23 9.72 12.22 -22.91
N ASP A 24 9.43 13.48 -23.22
CA ASP A 24 10.02 14.18 -24.37
C ASP A 24 11.45 14.63 -23.99
N SER A 25 12.38 13.68 -24.03
CA SER A 25 13.80 14.01 -24.16
C SER A 25 14.54 13.00 -25.01
N LYS A 26 14.21 12.96 -26.30
CA LYS A 26 15.21 12.58 -27.31
C LYS A 26 16.29 13.68 -27.35
N LYS A 27 17.38 13.47 -26.61
CA LYS A 27 18.68 14.06 -26.94
C LYS A 27 19.70 12.94 -27.09
N THR A 28 19.95 12.63 -28.35
CA THR A 28 21.19 12.13 -28.96
C THR A 28 22.35 11.87 -27.99
N PHE A 29 22.69 10.59 -27.84
CA PHE A 29 24.06 10.14 -27.63
C PHE A 29 24.27 8.89 -28.50
N ASP A 30 24.55 9.14 -29.78
CA ASP A 30 25.32 8.20 -30.58
C ASP A 30 26.77 8.32 -30.12
N GLU A 31 27.28 7.33 -29.38
CA GLU A 31 28.65 6.90 -29.59
C GLU A 31 28.84 5.46 -29.10
N LYS A 32 29.26 4.62 -30.04
CA LYS A 32 29.58 3.21 -29.85
C LYS A 32 30.74 3.07 -28.87
N VAL A 33 30.51 2.41 -27.75
CA VAL A 33 31.58 1.71 -27.05
C VAL A 33 31.16 0.25 -26.88
N LYS A 34 31.70 -0.57 -27.78
CA LYS A 34 31.60 -2.02 -27.81
C LYS A 34 32.63 -2.53 -26.78
N VAL A 35 32.19 -3.16 -25.69
CA VAL A 35 33.09 -3.96 -24.84
C VAL A 35 32.45 -5.32 -24.65
N GLU A 36 33.20 -6.32 -25.09
CA GLU A 36 32.87 -7.74 -25.09
C GLU A 36 32.80 -8.29 -23.67
N TYR A 37 31.80 -9.13 -23.41
CA TYR A 37 31.77 -9.99 -22.23
C TYR A 37 32.70 -11.18 -22.49
N GLU A 38 33.91 -11.15 -21.94
CA GLU A 38 34.70 -12.36 -21.74
C GLU A 38 34.44 -12.92 -20.35
N SER A 39 33.98 -14.18 -20.33
CA SER A 39 34.00 -15.01 -19.13
C SER A 39 35.45 -15.33 -18.76
N GLN A 40 35.86 -15.05 -17.53
CA GLN A 40 37.08 -15.65 -17.00
C GLN A 40 36.87 -16.30 -15.63
N ASN A 41 37.36 -17.54 -15.61
CA ASN A 41 37.44 -18.51 -14.55
C ASN A 41 37.99 -17.96 -13.23
N SER A 42 37.36 -18.36 -12.13
CA SER A 42 37.94 -18.37 -10.80
C SER A 42 39.04 -19.43 -10.69
N PRO A 43 40.20 -19.15 -10.07
CA PRO A 43 41.09 -20.19 -9.58
C PRO A 43 40.73 -20.55 -8.13
N SER A 44 40.73 -21.86 -7.90
CA SER A 44 40.67 -22.58 -6.63
C SER A 44 41.90 -22.34 -5.76
N VAL A 45 41.70 -22.14 -4.45
CA VAL A 45 42.70 -22.44 -3.40
C VAL A 45 41.99 -23.03 -2.18
N SER A 46 42.25 -24.31 -1.93
CA SER A 46 42.17 -25.12 -0.69
C SER A 46 43.34 -24.76 0.26
N ASP A 47 43.40 -24.97 1.58
CA ASP A 47 42.61 -25.59 2.66
C ASP A 47 43.22 -25.07 4.00
N ASP A 48 42.70 -25.57 5.14
CA ASP A 48 43.28 -25.62 6.51
C ASP A 48 43.07 -24.41 7.45
N ASP A 49 42.70 -24.53 8.74
CA ASP A 49 42.21 -25.65 9.58
C ASP A 49 41.64 -25.07 10.91
N ASP A 50 40.75 -25.86 11.52
CA ASP A 50 40.40 -26.03 12.94
C ASP A 50 40.01 -24.87 13.90
N SER A 51 38.78 -24.94 14.43
CA SER A 51 38.59 -25.33 15.85
C SER A 51 37.12 -25.55 16.23
N ASN A 52 36.88 -26.75 16.76
CA ASN A 52 35.64 -27.28 17.32
C ASN A 52 35.10 -26.50 18.55
N TYR A 53 33.81 -26.17 18.54
CA TYR A 53 32.98 -26.19 19.75
C TYR A 53 31.52 -26.51 19.41
N MET A 54 31.09 -27.72 19.76
CA MET A 54 29.69 -28.10 19.92
C MET A 54 29.54 -28.61 21.35
N PRO A 55 28.45 -28.23 22.03
CA PRO A 55 27.53 -29.27 22.44
C PRO A 55 26.12 -29.01 21.92
N SER A 56 25.57 -30.11 21.42
CA SER A 56 24.17 -30.42 21.14
C SER A 56 23.18 -29.87 22.17
N ASP A 57 22.12 -29.24 21.69
CA ASP A 57 20.77 -29.52 22.16
C ASP A 57 19.81 -29.54 20.98
N THR A 58 19.06 -30.63 20.93
CA THR A 58 18.25 -31.04 19.79
C THR A 58 16.83 -30.54 20.03
N GLU A 59 16.50 -29.39 19.47
CA GLU A 59 15.10 -29.02 19.24
C GLU A 59 14.88 -28.91 17.73
N GLU A 60 14.16 -29.89 17.16
CA GLU A 60 13.67 -29.85 15.79
C GLU A 60 12.69 -28.69 15.59
N SER A 61 13.21 -27.48 15.45
CA SER A 61 12.45 -26.38 14.88
C SER A 61 12.46 -26.54 13.35
N ALA A 62 11.50 -27.30 12.82
CA ALA A 62 11.18 -27.27 11.40
C ALA A 62 10.65 -25.87 11.04
N SER A 63 11.57 -24.97 10.74
CA SER A 63 11.30 -23.67 10.13
C SER A 63 10.70 -23.93 8.75
N ASP A 64 9.38 -23.75 8.62
CA ASP A 64 8.75 -23.56 7.31
C ASP A 64 9.19 -22.19 6.79
N THR A 65 10.41 -22.13 6.25
CA THR A 65 10.88 -21.05 5.40
C THR A 65 10.12 -21.14 4.09
N ASP A 66 9.10 -20.29 3.92
CA ASP A 66 8.62 -19.91 2.60
C ASP A 66 9.80 -19.22 1.90
N ALA A 67 10.54 -20.02 1.12
CA ALA A 67 11.60 -19.53 0.26
C ALA A 67 11.03 -18.43 -0.65
N SER A 68 11.82 -17.36 -0.77
CA SER A 68 11.56 -16.15 -1.55
C SER A 68 10.73 -16.38 -2.81
N GLU A 69 9.71 -15.54 -3.02
CA GLU A 69 8.91 -15.48 -4.25
C GLU A 69 9.75 -15.01 -5.48
N ASP A 70 11.06 -14.77 -5.31
CA ASP A 70 11.96 -14.05 -6.23
C ASP A 70 12.40 -14.79 -7.51
N ASN A 71 11.89 -16.00 -7.78
CA ASN A 71 12.14 -16.67 -9.06
C ASN A 71 10.91 -17.46 -9.51
N ILE A 72 9.96 -16.77 -10.16
CA ILE A 72 8.84 -17.43 -10.85
C ILE A 72 9.27 -17.75 -12.28
N ASN A 73 9.78 -18.97 -12.47
CA ASN A 73 9.77 -19.60 -13.78
C ASN A 73 8.32 -20.00 -14.09
N GLY A 74 7.78 -19.64 -15.26
CA GLY A 74 6.35 -19.72 -15.60
C GLY A 74 5.68 -21.11 -15.53
N LYS A 75 6.43 -22.17 -15.20
CA LYS A 75 5.92 -23.56 -15.09
C LYS A 75 5.45 -23.96 -13.68
N ASP A 76 5.68 -23.14 -12.64
CA ASP A 76 5.36 -23.47 -11.24
C ASP A 76 4.25 -22.59 -10.60
N LEU A 77 3.41 -21.94 -11.43
CA LEU A 77 2.27 -21.16 -10.93
C LEU A 77 1.17 -22.08 -10.38
N PRO A 78 0.68 -21.87 -9.14
CA PRO A 78 -0.42 -22.66 -8.61
C PRO A 78 -1.70 -22.40 -9.42
N LYS A 79 -2.32 -23.45 -9.95
CA LYS A 79 -3.58 -23.36 -10.71
C LYS A 79 -4.72 -22.86 -9.84
N ILE A 80 -5.64 -22.10 -10.43
CA ILE A 80 -6.87 -21.63 -9.77
C ILE A 80 -7.75 -22.83 -9.41
N ASP A 81 -8.32 -22.84 -8.20
CA ASP A 81 -9.39 -23.76 -7.85
C ASP A 81 -10.70 -23.29 -8.50
N LYS A 82 -10.96 -23.77 -9.72
CA LYS A 82 -12.13 -23.39 -10.52
C LYS A 82 -13.45 -23.69 -9.80
N THR A 83 -13.51 -24.77 -9.02
CA THR A 83 -14.73 -25.15 -8.30
C THR A 83 -15.03 -24.14 -7.19
N ALA A 84 -14.00 -23.78 -6.43
CA ALA A 84 -14.13 -22.81 -5.35
C ALA A 84 -14.41 -21.39 -5.89
N PHE A 85 -13.80 -21.02 -7.02
CA PHE A 85 -14.08 -19.78 -7.74
C PHE A 85 -15.55 -19.67 -8.15
N CYS A 86 -16.10 -20.69 -8.84
CA CYS A 86 -17.51 -20.72 -9.24
C CYS A 86 -18.46 -20.65 -8.06
N LYS A 87 -18.22 -21.45 -7.01
CA LYS A 87 -19.04 -21.42 -5.78
C LYS A 87 -19.10 -20.03 -5.16
N THR A 88 -17.97 -19.33 -5.13
CA THR A 88 -17.90 -18.01 -4.49
C THR A 88 -18.62 -16.96 -5.33
N TYR A 89 -18.57 -17.05 -6.67
CA TYR A 89 -19.37 -16.19 -7.54
C TYR A 89 -20.88 -16.43 -7.38
N TYR A 90 -21.33 -17.70 -7.37
CA TYR A 90 -22.75 -18.02 -7.21
C TYR A 90 -23.31 -17.66 -5.81
N ALA A 91 -22.44 -17.44 -4.83
CA ALA A 91 -22.82 -16.94 -3.52
C ALA A 91 -23.10 -15.43 -3.48
N ILE A 92 -22.72 -14.66 -4.51
CA ILE A 92 -22.96 -13.21 -4.57
C ILE A 92 -24.44 -12.97 -4.93
N PRO A 93 -25.24 -12.33 -4.07
CA PRO A 93 -26.63 -12.02 -4.39
C PRO A 93 -26.73 -11.05 -5.57
N ASN A 94 -27.61 -11.33 -6.54
CA ASN A 94 -27.71 -10.53 -7.77
C ASN A 94 -27.99 -9.04 -7.51
N PHE A 95 -28.80 -8.71 -6.49
CA PHE A 95 -29.11 -7.31 -6.14
C PHE A 95 -27.92 -6.54 -5.56
N THR A 96 -26.84 -7.22 -5.18
CA THR A 96 -25.60 -6.58 -4.67
C THR A 96 -24.54 -6.39 -5.74
N LYS A 97 -24.70 -6.99 -6.92
CA LYS A 97 -23.69 -6.91 -7.99
C LYS A 97 -23.66 -5.51 -8.61
N LEU A 98 -22.49 -5.09 -9.09
CA LEU A 98 -22.30 -3.80 -9.73
C LEU A 98 -22.92 -3.82 -11.14
N GLN A 99 -24.04 -3.11 -11.29
CA GLN A 99 -24.66 -2.85 -12.58
C GLN A 99 -24.16 -1.52 -13.15
N LEU A 100 -23.65 -1.56 -14.39
CA LEU A 100 -23.23 -0.38 -15.14
C LEU A 100 -24.43 0.35 -15.76
N SER A 101 -24.24 1.60 -16.18
CA SER A 101 -25.25 2.39 -16.89
C SER A 101 -25.75 1.77 -18.20
N THR A 102 -25.02 0.80 -18.76
CA THR A 102 -25.42 0.00 -19.93
C THR A 102 -26.36 -1.17 -19.57
N GLY A 103 -26.63 -1.37 -18.27
CA GLY A 103 -27.40 -2.49 -17.74
C GLY A 103 -26.60 -3.77 -17.54
N ARG A 104 -25.34 -3.83 -18.02
CA ARG A 104 -24.45 -4.99 -17.85
C ARG A 104 -23.93 -5.08 -16.42
N ILE A 105 -23.76 -6.30 -15.93
CA ILE A 105 -23.28 -6.60 -14.58
C ILE A 105 -21.78 -6.93 -14.63
N VAL A 106 -20.97 -6.18 -13.87
CA VAL A 106 -19.50 -6.28 -13.91
C VAL A 106 -19.01 -7.64 -13.43
N GLU A 107 -19.53 -8.12 -12.29
CA GLU A 107 -19.23 -9.46 -11.76
C GLU A 107 -19.49 -10.56 -12.79
N ASP A 108 -20.59 -10.48 -13.54
CA ASP A 108 -20.98 -11.50 -14.50
C ASP A 108 -20.03 -11.52 -15.71
N ILE A 109 -19.68 -10.33 -16.24
CA ILE A 109 -18.71 -10.19 -17.34
C ILE A 109 -17.37 -10.80 -16.95
N LEU A 110 -16.87 -10.42 -15.78
CA LEU A 110 -15.56 -10.85 -15.32
C LEU A 110 -15.56 -12.34 -14.95
N PHE A 111 -16.66 -12.86 -14.39
CA PHE A 111 -16.81 -14.29 -14.11
C PHE A 111 -16.76 -15.12 -15.39
N GLU A 112 -17.56 -14.74 -16.40
CA GLU A 112 -17.62 -15.46 -17.68
C GLU A 112 -16.27 -15.46 -18.40
N PHE A 113 -15.51 -14.37 -18.32
CA PHE A 113 -14.15 -14.30 -18.85
C PHE A 113 -13.17 -15.23 -18.14
N ALA A 114 -13.33 -15.38 -16.81
CA ALA A 114 -12.33 -15.99 -15.95
C ALA A 114 -12.56 -17.47 -15.62
N LYS A 115 -13.82 -17.94 -15.65
CA LYS A 115 -14.23 -19.24 -15.10
C LYS A 115 -13.45 -20.43 -15.65
N ASP A 116 -13.02 -20.35 -16.91
CA ASP A 116 -12.31 -21.44 -17.60
C ASP A 116 -10.79 -21.28 -17.58
N MET A 117 -10.27 -20.18 -17.03
CA MET A 117 -8.84 -19.88 -17.03
C MET A 117 -8.07 -20.68 -15.97
N ASP A 118 -6.88 -21.16 -16.33
CA ASP A 118 -5.98 -21.86 -15.40
C ASP A 118 -5.16 -20.89 -14.53
N TYR A 119 -5.01 -19.63 -14.97
CA TYR A 119 -4.15 -18.61 -14.37
C TYR A 119 -4.79 -17.21 -14.44
N GLU A 120 -4.29 -16.28 -13.61
CA GLU A 120 -4.65 -14.85 -13.62
C GLU A 120 -4.24 -14.17 -14.93
N GLN A 121 -5.00 -13.16 -15.37
CA GLN A 121 -4.76 -12.48 -16.65
C GLN A 121 -4.66 -10.95 -16.52
N LYS A 122 -3.87 -10.37 -17.43
CA LYS A 122 -3.43 -8.96 -17.39
C LYS A 122 -4.26 -8.00 -18.24
N ILE A 123 -5.34 -8.44 -18.88
CA ILE A 123 -6.06 -7.60 -19.86
C ILE A 123 -7.57 -7.77 -19.70
N VAL A 124 -8.21 -6.89 -18.93
CA VAL A 124 -9.67 -6.86 -18.74
C VAL A 124 -10.37 -5.64 -19.29
N ARG A 125 -9.64 -4.56 -19.54
CA ARG A 125 -10.21 -3.36 -20.17
C ARG A 125 -10.94 -3.70 -21.47
N ALA A 126 -10.44 -4.66 -22.24
CA ALA A 126 -11.04 -5.10 -23.50
C ALA A 126 -12.45 -5.71 -23.37
N LEU A 127 -12.89 -6.06 -22.15
CA LEU A 127 -14.23 -6.60 -21.89
C LEU A 127 -15.31 -5.50 -21.79
N PHE A 128 -14.87 -4.24 -21.70
CA PHE A 128 -15.71 -3.07 -21.48
C PHE A 128 -15.53 -2.07 -22.62
N THR A 129 -16.61 -1.36 -22.95
CA THR A 129 -16.53 -0.17 -23.78
C THR A 129 -15.82 0.96 -23.02
N ASP A 130 -15.30 1.98 -23.70
CA ASP A 130 -14.65 3.11 -23.01
C ASP A 130 -15.60 3.83 -22.05
N LYS A 131 -16.91 3.90 -22.37
CA LYS A 131 -17.93 4.48 -21.47
C LYS A 131 -18.04 3.68 -20.18
N GLU A 132 -18.21 2.37 -20.28
CA GLU A 132 -18.30 1.45 -19.15
C GLU A 132 -17.02 1.45 -18.32
N TRP A 133 -15.87 1.46 -18.98
CA TRP A 133 -14.58 1.51 -18.31
C TRP A 133 -14.42 2.79 -17.50
N ASN A 134 -14.70 3.96 -18.09
CA ASN A 134 -14.62 5.24 -17.40
C ASN A 134 -15.60 5.35 -16.23
N GLU A 135 -16.77 4.73 -16.34
CA GLU A 135 -17.73 4.60 -15.23
C GLU A 135 -17.16 3.76 -14.09
N LEU A 136 -16.56 2.61 -14.43
CA LEU A 136 -16.03 1.62 -13.49
C LEU A 136 -14.80 2.10 -12.72
N ILE A 137 -13.86 2.76 -13.40
CA ILE A 137 -12.61 3.26 -12.78
C ILE A 137 -12.77 4.65 -12.14
N LYS A 138 -13.97 5.22 -12.15
CA LYS A 138 -14.22 6.53 -11.58
C LYS A 138 -13.86 6.52 -10.10
N ASP A 139 -12.85 7.31 -9.76
CA ASP A 139 -12.44 7.52 -8.37
C ASP A 139 -13.42 8.48 -7.70
N ARG A 140 -14.36 7.90 -6.93
CA ARG A 140 -15.41 8.65 -6.22
C ARG A 140 -14.89 9.29 -4.94
N ASN A 141 -13.87 8.69 -4.33
CA ASN A 141 -13.33 9.12 -3.05
C ASN A 141 -12.24 10.18 -3.22
N GLY A 142 -11.49 10.10 -4.31
CA GLY A 142 -10.43 11.04 -4.65
C GLY A 142 -9.26 11.01 -3.68
N VAL A 143 -8.26 11.81 -4.00
CA VAL A 143 -7.18 12.13 -3.05
C VAL A 143 -7.57 13.42 -2.33
N PRO A 144 -7.62 13.44 -0.98
CA PRO A 144 -8.06 14.61 -0.24
C PRO A 144 -7.12 15.80 -0.48
N SER A 145 -7.67 17.01 -0.38
CA SER A 145 -6.88 18.24 -0.39
C SER A 145 -6.11 18.40 0.92
N VAL A 146 -4.96 19.07 0.85
CA VAL A 146 -4.19 19.40 2.05
C VAL A 146 -4.69 20.72 2.64
N PRO A 147 -4.87 20.81 3.97
CA PRO A 147 -5.19 22.05 4.66
C PRO A 147 -4.22 23.19 4.32
N ARG A 148 -4.72 24.43 4.35
CA ARG A 148 -3.97 25.63 3.95
C ARG A 148 -2.72 25.82 4.80
N ASP A 149 -2.84 25.66 6.11
CA ASP A 149 -1.76 25.82 7.08
C ASP A 149 -0.61 24.83 6.82
N ILE A 150 -0.91 23.58 6.50
CA ILE A 150 0.09 22.57 6.13
C ILE A 150 0.77 22.93 4.81
N ALA A 151 0.01 23.39 3.82
CA ALA A 151 0.56 23.83 2.54
C ALA A 151 1.46 25.06 2.70
N GLU A 152 1.07 26.02 3.54
CA GLU A 152 1.86 27.20 3.89
C GLU A 152 3.15 26.80 4.62
N GLU A 153 3.08 25.90 5.59
CA GLU A 153 4.26 25.38 6.30
C GLU A 153 5.25 24.71 5.33
N LEU A 154 4.77 23.80 4.48
CA LEU A 154 5.59 23.16 3.45
C LEU A 154 6.27 24.18 2.52
N SER A 155 5.55 25.23 2.13
CA SER A 155 6.06 26.25 1.20
C SER A 155 7.23 27.06 1.76
N LYS A 156 7.34 27.19 3.10
CA LYS A 156 8.42 27.93 3.77
C LYS A 156 9.80 27.40 3.39
N TYR A 157 9.92 26.10 3.14
CA TYR A 157 11.19 25.44 2.86
C TYR A 157 11.65 25.55 1.40
N GLY A 158 10.81 26.07 0.49
CA GLY A 158 11.20 26.34 -0.89
C GLY A 158 12.40 27.30 -0.94
N SER A 159 13.52 26.85 -1.50
CA SER A 159 14.81 27.58 -1.43
C SER A 159 15.55 27.51 -2.76
N LYS A 160 16.34 28.56 -3.06
CA LYS A 160 17.15 28.61 -4.30
C LYS A 160 18.50 27.93 -4.11
N THR A 161 19.03 27.93 -2.89
CA THR A 161 20.34 27.35 -2.55
C THR A 161 20.25 26.43 -1.34
N LEU A 162 21.21 25.51 -1.23
CA LEU A 162 21.31 24.61 -0.08
C LEU A 162 21.57 25.39 1.23
N LYS A 163 22.36 26.48 1.17
CA LYS A 163 22.60 27.36 2.31
C LYS A 163 21.31 28.03 2.82
N GLU A 164 20.45 28.50 1.92
CA GLU A 164 19.13 29.03 2.31
C GLU A 164 18.25 27.97 2.98
N LEU A 165 18.23 26.74 2.42
CA LEU A 165 17.50 25.63 3.02
C LEU A 165 18.04 25.33 4.42
N ARG A 166 19.36 25.25 4.59
CA ARG A 166 20.03 25.04 5.88
C ARG A 166 19.61 26.08 6.91
N THR A 167 19.62 27.37 6.55
CA THR A 167 19.15 28.44 7.45
C THR A 167 17.70 28.24 7.86
N LYS A 168 16.82 27.85 6.93
CA LYS A 168 15.40 27.65 7.21
C LYS A 168 15.12 26.45 8.11
N VAL A 169 15.79 25.32 7.88
CA VAL A 169 15.59 24.10 8.70
C VAL A 169 16.20 24.20 10.10
N MET A 170 17.08 25.19 10.34
CA MET A 170 17.66 25.48 11.66
C MET A 170 16.86 26.52 12.45
N LYS A 171 15.97 27.27 11.79
CA LYS A 171 15.10 28.22 12.48
C LYS A 171 13.93 27.47 13.12
N SER A 172 13.60 27.79 14.38
CA SER A 172 12.45 27.19 15.05
C SER A 172 11.16 27.38 14.23
N TYR A 173 10.33 26.33 14.16
CA TYR A 173 8.97 26.39 13.61
C TYR A 173 7.95 26.91 14.63
N LEU A 174 8.32 26.93 15.92
CA LEU A 174 7.54 27.53 17.01
C LEU A 174 7.73 29.05 17.01
N LYS A 175 6.71 29.78 17.48
CA LYS A 175 6.87 31.20 17.77
C LYS A 175 7.76 31.39 18.99
N ASP A 176 8.29 32.60 19.14
CA ASP A 176 9.06 32.97 20.33
C ASP A 176 8.17 32.78 21.57
N ASP A 177 8.75 32.16 22.61
CA ASP A 177 8.10 31.80 23.88
C ASP A 177 6.91 30.83 23.79
N GLU A 178 6.69 30.19 22.63
CA GLU A 178 5.66 29.15 22.47
C GLU A 178 6.21 27.78 22.88
N GLU A 179 5.51 27.11 23.81
CA GLU A 179 5.82 25.73 24.20
C GLU A 179 5.29 24.72 23.16
N TYR A 180 5.97 23.57 23.06
CA TYR A 180 5.52 22.50 22.19
C TYR A 180 4.20 21.91 22.67
N ASP A 181 3.30 21.66 21.72
CA ASP A 181 1.98 21.10 21.95
C ASP A 181 1.75 20.09 20.83
N VAL A 182 1.65 18.81 21.19
CA VAL A 182 1.53 17.72 20.21
C VAL A 182 0.29 17.86 19.32
N GLN A 183 -0.80 18.46 19.81
CA GLN A 183 -2.03 18.62 19.03
C GLN A 183 -1.85 19.67 17.92
N LYS A 184 -1.07 20.72 18.21
CA LYS A 184 -0.88 21.86 17.31
C LYS A 184 0.37 21.75 16.44
N HIS A 185 1.42 21.14 16.98
CA HIS A 185 2.78 21.32 16.48
C HIS A 185 3.35 20.07 15.81
N TYR A 186 2.77 18.88 16.03
CA TYR A 186 3.25 17.62 15.49
C TYR A 186 3.52 17.65 13.97
N ASN A 187 2.57 18.16 13.18
CA ASN A 187 2.74 18.20 11.73
C ASN A 187 3.82 19.19 11.27
N ARG A 188 4.01 20.31 11.98
CA ARG A 188 5.07 21.29 11.67
C ARG A 188 6.44 20.73 12.00
N GLU A 189 6.54 20.04 13.14
CA GLU A 189 7.74 19.31 13.54
C GLU A 189 8.13 18.26 12.51
N TRP A 190 7.17 17.41 12.09
CA TRP A 190 7.39 16.39 11.07
C TRP A 190 7.92 17.00 9.76
N ILE A 191 7.32 18.09 9.28
CA ILE A 191 7.78 18.80 8.08
C ILE A 191 9.22 19.27 8.27
N GLN A 192 9.51 20.00 9.35
CA GLN A 192 10.85 20.54 9.58
C GLN A 192 11.90 19.43 9.69
N MET A 193 11.61 18.38 10.45
CA MET A 193 12.49 17.23 10.64
C MET A 193 12.79 16.56 9.30
N THR A 194 11.78 16.35 8.46
CA THR A 194 11.94 15.75 7.13
C THR A 194 12.80 16.62 6.22
N MET A 195 12.56 17.93 6.22
CA MET A 195 13.37 18.89 5.45
C MET A 195 14.81 18.95 5.95
N ARG A 196 15.03 18.85 7.25
CA ARG A 196 16.36 18.80 7.87
C ARG A 196 17.10 17.52 7.50
N THR A 197 16.44 16.37 7.52
CA THR A 197 16.99 15.09 7.07
C THR A 197 17.45 15.18 5.61
N LEU A 198 16.61 15.70 4.71
CA LEU A 198 17.00 15.89 3.32
C LEU A 198 18.19 16.85 3.18
N CYS A 199 18.18 17.98 3.89
CA CYS A 199 19.27 18.95 3.88
C CYS A 199 20.60 18.31 4.31
N ASN A 200 20.59 17.48 5.36
CA ASN A 200 21.76 16.75 5.82
C ASN A 200 22.27 15.76 4.76
N LEU A 201 21.37 15.05 4.08
CA LEU A 201 21.74 14.10 3.03
C LEU A 201 22.37 14.80 1.81
N PHE A 202 21.92 16.02 1.49
CA PHE A 202 22.53 16.84 0.42
C PHE A 202 23.88 17.44 0.78
N GLU A 203 24.08 17.82 2.04
CA GLU A 203 25.36 18.40 2.50
C GLU A 203 26.41 17.35 2.82
N ASN A 204 26.00 16.09 2.99
CA ASN A 204 26.93 15.03 3.32
C ASN A 204 27.99 14.88 2.20
N ILE A 205 29.26 15.06 2.56
CA ILE A 205 30.44 15.00 1.68
C ILE A 205 30.49 13.68 0.91
N ASP A 206 29.97 12.65 1.55
CA ASP A 206 29.89 11.31 0.98
C ASP A 206 28.85 11.18 -0.15
N THR A 207 27.90 12.12 -0.29
CA THR A 207 26.83 12.07 -1.29
C THR A 207 26.04 10.74 -1.28
N PRO A 208 25.50 10.34 -0.10
CA PRO A 208 24.95 8.99 0.07
C PRO A 208 23.76 8.68 -0.84
N LEU A 209 23.01 9.70 -1.29
CA LEU A 209 21.89 9.54 -2.24
C LEU A 209 22.34 9.23 -3.67
N VAL A 210 23.59 9.50 -4.03
CA VAL A 210 24.15 9.20 -5.36
C VAL A 210 24.66 7.76 -5.43
N ARG A 211 25.06 7.21 -4.29
CA ARG A 211 25.65 5.87 -4.19
C ARG A 211 24.59 4.80 -4.36
N THR A 212 25.03 3.63 -4.79
CA THR A 212 24.18 2.44 -4.75
C THR A 212 24.01 2.01 -3.30
N GLN A 213 22.80 2.17 -2.78
CA GLN A 213 22.47 1.82 -1.40
C GLN A 213 21.73 0.48 -1.33
N TYR A 214 21.65 -0.11 -0.14
CA TYR A 214 20.70 -1.19 0.13
C TYR A 214 19.28 -0.63 0.30
N GLU A 215 18.28 -1.48 0.12
CA GLU A 215 16.87 -1.09 0.29
C GLU A 215 16.59 -0.50 1.69
N ASP A 216 17.04 -1.20 2.73
CA ASP A 216 16.87 -0.78 4.12
C ASP A 216 17.56 0.55 4.44
N TRP A 217 18.61 0.91 3.70
CA TRP A 217 19.25 2.20 3.88
C TRP A 217 18.28 3.34 3.56
N PHE A 218 17.49 3.24 2.48
CA PHE A 218 16.49 4.25 2.15
C PHE A 218 15.38 4.30 3.22
N THR A 219 14.97 3.14 3.70
CA THR A 219 14.00 3.02 4.80
C THR A 219 14.48 3.76 6.04
N VAL A 220 15.72 3.53 6.48
CA VAL A 220 16.24 4.13 7.72
C VAL A 220 16.65 5.59 7.53
N ALA A 221 17.40 5.90 6.47
CA ALA A 221 18.05 7.21 6.32
C ALA A 221 17.12 8.30 5.79
N LEU A 222 16.01 7.95 5.14
CA LEU A 222 15.12 8.91 4.48
C LEU A 222 13.65 8.63 4.77
N PHE A 223 13.13 7.47 4.36
CA PHE A 223 11.70 7.21 4.38
C PHE A 223 11.12 6.99 5.78
N GLY A 224 11.92 6.59 6.76
CA GLY A 224 11.51 6.57 8.16
C GLY A 224 11.14 7.97 8.65
N THR A 225 11.91 8.99 8.25
CA THR A 225 11.56 10.37 8.59
C THR A 225 10.37 10.87 7.78
N CYS A 226 10.37 10.63 6.47
CA CYS A 226 9.32 11.14 5.59
C CYS A 226 7.95 10.49 5.87
N ILE A 227 7.90 9.17 6.00
CA ILE A 227 6.69 8.36 6.06
C ILE A 227 6.39 7.97 7.49
N ASP A 228 7.31 7.30 8.19
CA ASP A 228 7.00 6.65 9.49
C ASP A 228 6.60 7.71 10.52
N PHE A 229 7.35 8.80 10.65
CA PHE A 229 6.94 9.88 11.56
C PHE A 229 5.67 10.61 11.10
N CYS A 230 5.33 10.63 9.81
CA CYS A 230 4.04 11.19 9.41
C CYS A 230 2.88 10.34 9.92
N VAL A 231 3.02 9.01 9.78
CA VAL A 231 1.96 8.03 10.06
C VAL A 231 1.95 7.53 11.50
N ARG A 232 3.04 7.62 12.27
CA ARG A 232 3.08 7.33 13.72
C ARG A 232 2.46 8.45 14.56
N ASP A 233 1.33 8.99 14.10
CA ASP A 233 0.63 10.07 14.76
C ASP A 233 -0.20 9.52 15.92
N ALA A 234 0.19 9.90 17.14
CA ALA A 234 -0.52 9.51 18.35
C ALA A 234 -1.99 9.97 18.37
N GLN A 235 -2.32 11.08 17.70
CA GLN A 235 -3.69 11.59 17.58
C GLN A 235 -4.56 10.67 16.71
N LEU A 236 -3.95 9.97 15.75
CA LEU A 236 -4.64 9.02 14.88
C LEU A 236 -4.60 7.59 15.45
N GLY A 237 -3.79 7.34 16.48
CA GLY A 237 -3.57 6.00 17.03
C GLY A 237 -3.02 5.04 15.99
N THR A 238 -2.12 5.50 15.12
CA THR A 238 -1.54 4.70 14.04
C THR A 238 -0.07 4.41 14.25
N ASP A 239 0.36 3.26 13.73
CA ASP A 239 1.74 2.80 13.80
C ASP A 239 2.11 2.04 12.53
N ILE A 240 3.42 1.80 12.36
CA ILE A 240 3.98 1.06 11.23
C ILE A 240 4.91 -0.05 11.70
N LYS A 241 4.69 -1.25 11.15
CA LYS A 241 5.65 -2.36 11.24
C LYS A 241 6.50 -2.36 9.98
N ARG A 242 7.81 -2.19 10.13
CA ARG A 242 8.81 -2.28 9.06
C ARG A 242 9.43 -3.69 9.02
N THR A 243 9.95 -4.04 7.85
CA THR A 243 10.73 -5.24 7.56
C THR A 243 9.92 -6.53 7.62
N ASP A 244 9.52 -7.02 6.45
CA ASP A 244 9.05 -8.39 6.23
C ASP A 244 7.89 -8.82 7.15
N ALA A 245 7.04 -7.84 7.52
CA ALA A 245 5.99 -7.99 8.50
C ALA A 245 4.84 -8.83 7.91
N PRO A 246 4.39 -9.90 8.60
CA PRO A 246 3.28 -10.71 8.12
C PRO A 246 1.95 -9.96 8.30
N SER A 247 1.22 -9.73 7.21
CA SER A 247 -0.10 -9.07 7.27
C SER A 247 -1.12 -9.92 8.03
N LEU A 248 -1.66 -9.34 9.10
CA LEU A 248 -2.74 -9.87 9.90
C LEU A 248 -4.00 -10.04 9.04
N SER A 249 -4.33 -9.08 8.18
CA SER A 249 -5.51 -9.19 7.30
C SER A 249 -5.40 -10.39 6.36
N SER A 250 -4.20 -10.58 5.81
CA SER A 250 -3.90 -11.73 4.96
C SER A 250 -3.94 -13.04 5.75
N ALA A 251 -3.49 -13.04 7.01
CA ALA A 251 -3.60 -14.19 7.91
C ALA A 251 -5.07 -14.49 8.26
N ASN A 252 -5.87 -13.48 8.58
CA ASN A 252 -7.29 -13.58 8.90
C ASN A 252 -8.05 -14.23 7.74
N ARG A 253 -7.78 -13.79 6.50
CA ARG A 253 -8.31 -14.43 5.29
C ARG A 253 -7.96 -15.91 5.24
N LYS A 254 -6.66 -16.23 5.27
CA LYS A 254 -6.14 -17.61 5.12
C LYS A 254 -6.69 -18.57 6.20
N ASN A 255 -6.97 -18.06 7.40
CA ASN A 255 -7.36 -18.89 8.54
C ASN A 255 -8.85 -18.86 8.84
N ARG A 256 -9.69 -18.21 8.02
CA ARG A 256 -11.09 -17.98 8.37
C ARG A 256 -11.91 -19.25 8.55
N ARG A 257 -11.61 -20.28 7.76
CA ARG A 257 -12.25 -21.60 7.84
C ARG A 257 -11.38 -22.63 8.58
N ARG A 258 -10.37 -22.18 9.34
CA ARG A 258 -9.42 -23.05 10.03
C ARG A 258 -10.14 -23.83 11.14
N LYS A 259 -9.96 -25.15 11.15
CA LYS A 259 -10.35 -26.02 12.26
C LYS A 259 -9.28 -25.99 13.35
N THR A 260 -9.67 -26.14 14.61
CA THR A 260 -8.81 -26.03 15.80
C THR A 260 -7.51 -26.85 15.72
N ASN A 261 -7.54 -28.01 15.06
CA ASN A 261 -6.41 -28.96 15.00
C ASN A 261 -5.35 -28.65 13.93
N ALA A 262 -5.47 -27.56 13.16
CA ALA A 262 -4.51 -27.20 12.11
C ALA A 262 -3.64 -25.99 12.53
N ARG A 263 -2.34 -26.02 12.19
CA ARG A 263 -1.41 -24.89 12.41
C ARG A 263 -1.94 -23.62 11.74
N LYS A 264 -1.87 -22.48 12.45
CA LYS A 264 -2.26 -21.17 11.92
C LYS A 264 -1.34 -20.78 10.75
N LEU A 265 -1.93 -20.45 9.61
CA LEU A 265 -1.21 -19.95 8.44
C LEU A 265 -0.75 -18.51 8.69
N ILE A 266 0.47 -18.19 8.27
CA ILE A 266 1.02 -16.84 8.40
C ILE A 266 0.49 -15.97 7.25
N GLY A 267 0.34 -14.67 7.52
CA GLY A 267 0.04 -13.65 6.52
C GLY A 267 1.06 -13.60 5.40
N ARG A 268 0.72 -12.88 4.32
CA ARG A 268 1.74 -12.51 3.34
C ARG A 268 2.67 -11.49 3.99
N LYS A 269 3.98 -11.69 3.84
CA LYS A 269 4.99 -10.74 4.32
C LYS A 269 5.11 -9.57 3.34
N ILE A 270 5.27 -8.37 3.84
CA ILE A 270 5.42 -7.12 3.09
C ILE A 270 6.35 -6.18 3.88
N ASP A 271 7.07 -5.30 3.19
CA ASP A 271 8.18 -4.52 3.79
C ASP A 271 7.70 -3.48 4.80
N GLY A 272 6.45 -3.05 4.69
CA GLY A 272 5.80 -2.22 5.70
C GLY A 272 4.30 -2.44 5.79
N ILE A 273 3.76 -2.35 7.01
CA ILE A 273 2.33 -2.40 7.29
C ILE A 273 1.96 -1.22 8.18
N ILE A 274 1.02 -0.41 7.72
CA ILE A 274 0.44 0.69 8.48
C ILE A 274 -0.88 0.21 9.08
N TYR A 275 -1.05 0.39 10.38
CA TYR A 275 -2.17 -0.15 11.13
C TYR A 275 -2.62 0.79 12.26
N ILE A 276 -3.86 0.62 12.68
CA ILE A 276 -4.47 1.31 13.81
C ILE A 276 -4.16 0.49 15.06
N THR A 277 -3.48 1.07 16.04
CA THR A 277 -2.93 0.36 17.20
C THR A 277 -4.03 -0.26 18.08
N ASN A 278 -5.09 0.49 18.37
CA ASN A 278 -6.15 0.06 19.30
C ASN A 278 -6.98 -1.13 18.79
N ARG A 279 -7.12 -1.29 17.47
CA ARG A 279 -7.91 -2.38 16.87
C ARG A 279 -7.08 -3.40 16.08
N LEU A 280 -5.78 -3.16 15.92
CA LEU A 280 -4.88 -3.91 15.04
C LEU A 280 -5.41 -4.05 13.60
N VAL A 281 -6.13 -3.03 13.15
CA VAL A 281 -6.72 -2.97 11.80
C VAL A 281 -5.70 -2.38 10.85
N GLU A 282 -5.34 -3.13 9.82
CA GLU A 282 -4.38 -2.70 8.81
C GLU A 282 -5.06 -1.85 7.75
N ILE A 283 -4.42 -0.73 7.37
CA ILE A 283 -5.00 0.27 6.46
C ILE A 283 -4.08 0.65 5.30
N GLY A 284 -2.81 0.24 5.36
CA GLY A 284 -1.88 0.46 4.26
C GLY A 284 -0.68 -0.47 4.29
N ALA A 285 0.01 -0.54 3.16
CA ALA A 285 1.17 -1.37 2.95
C ALA A 285 2.30 -0.60 2.25
N ILE A 286 3.54 -0.98 2.51
CA ILE A 286 4.73 -0.44 1.86
C ILE A 286 5.51 -1.60 1.25
N GLU A 287 5.92 -1.45 0.00
CA GLU A 287 6.92 -2.33 -0.61
C GLU A 287 8.11 -1.47 -1.05
N GLY A 288 9.31 -1.96 -0.74
CA GLY A 288 10.56 -1.34 -1.09
C GLY A 288 11.28 -2.14 -2.17
N ALA A 289 12.13 -1.47 -2.95
CA ALA A 289 13.21 -2.08 -3.68
C ALA A 289 14.46 -1.22 -3.60
N ARG A 290 15.60 -1.84 -3.90
CA ARG A 290 16.89 -1.18 -4.00
C ARG A 290 16.93 -0.05 -5.04
N ALA A 291 16.30 -0.27 -6.20
CA ALA A 291 16.35 0.65 -7.32
C ALA A 291 15.16 0.42 -8.25
N PHE A 292 14.88 1.42 -9.10
CA PHE A 292 13.93 1.30 -10.20
C PHE A 292 14.68 1.02 -11.51
N ALA A 293 14.52 -0.16 -12.09
CA ALA A 293 15.08 -0.46 -13.42
C ALA A 293 14.11 -0.17 -14.59
N GLY A 294 13.00 0.55 -14.32
CA GLY A 294 11.97 0.91 -15.29
C GLY A 294 10.66 0.13 -15.12
N VAL A 295 9.65 0.50 -15.90
CA VAL A 295 8.30 -0.09 -15.82
C VAL A 295 8.24 -1.57 -16.21
N SER A 296 9.27 -2.07 -16.87
CA SER A 296 9.46 -3.47 -17.23
C SER A 296 10.25 -4.26 -16.18
N ASP A 297 10.69 -3.62 -15.09
CA ASP A 297 11.39 -4.29 -14.00
C ASP A 297 10.48 -5.36 -13.39
N ASN A 298 11.01 -6.58 -13.26
CA ASN A 298 10.29 -7.69 -12.65
C ASN A 298 9.79 -7.32 -11.25
N LYS A 299 10.56 -6.55 -10.45
CA LYS A 299 10.10 -6.18 -9.10
C LYS A 299 8.91 -5.23 -9.16
N TYR A 300 8.96 -4.20 -10.01
CA TYR A 300 7.82 -3.29 -10.24
C TYR A 300 6.58 -4.02 -10.80
N LEU A 301 6.77 -5.00 -11.69
CA LEU A 301 5.68 -5.82 -12.25
C LEU A 301 5.13 -6.83 -11.23
N LEU A 302 5.98 -7.41 -10.37
CA LEU A 302 5.57 -8.35 -9.32
C LEU A 302 4.84 -7.63 -8.17
N GLU A 303 5.24 -6.40 -7.88
CA GLU A 303 4.56 -5.49 -6.95
C GLU A 303 3.12 -5.21 -7.37
N SER A 304 2.84 -5.18 -8.69
CA SER A 304 1.46 -5.13 -9.23
C SER A 304 0.61 -6.35 -8.85
N PHE A 305 1.16 -7.42 -8.27
CA PHE A 305 0.38 -8.56 -7.75
C PHE A 305 0.39 -8.64 -6.23
N LYS A 306 1.53 -8.43 -5.59
CA LYS A 306 1.67 -8.62 -4.13
C LYS A 306 0.91 -7.57 -3.34
N MET A 307 1.02 -6.31 -3.74
CA MET A 307 0.41 -5.18 -3.04
C MET A 307 -1.10 -5.16 -3.19
N PRO A 308 -1.71 -5.27 -4.40
CA PRO A 308 -3.16 -5.25 -4.55
C PRO A 308 -3.86 -6.36 -3.75
N LYS A 309 -3.25 -7.55 -3.68
CA LYS A 309 -3.70 -8.65 -2.81
C LYS A 309 -3.68 -8.23 -1.35
N THR A 310 -2.56 -7.73 -0.87
CA THR A 310 -2.43 -7.35 0.53
C THR A 310 -3.46 -6.27 0.89
N LEU A 311 -3.61 -5.25 0.05
CA LEU A 311 -4.61 -4.20 0.21
C LEU A 311 -6.05 -4.72 0.16
N ARG A 312 -6.40 -5.63 -0.75
CA ARG A 312 -7.75 -6.21 -0.81
C ARG A 312 -8.10 -6.99 0.47
N ASP A 313 -7.11 -7.61 1.13
CA ASP A 313 -7.35 -8.25 2.44
C ASP A 313 -7.66 -7.21 3.52
N MET A 314 -6.83 -6.17 3.59
CA MET A 314 -7.00 -5.06 4.54
C MET A 314 -8.38 -4.42 4.36
N TYR A 315 -8.77 -4.16 3.11
CA TYR A 315 -10.08 -3.60 2.78
C TYR A 315 -11.24 -4.54 3.16
N SER A 316 -11.07 -5.86 3.00
CA SER A 316 -12.08 -6.83 3.44
C SER A 316 -12.27 -6.82 4.96
N ASP A 317 -11.19 -6.63 5.73
CA ASP A 317 -11.27 -6.48 7.18
C ASP A 317 -11.91 -5.14 7.58
N LEU A 318 -11.67 -4.06 6.81
CA LEU A 318 -12.37 -2.78 6.99
C LEU A 318 -13.88 -2.88 6.74
N ILE A 319 -14.32 -3.57 5.69
CA ILE A 319 -15.75 -3.79 5.41
C ILE A 319 -16.43 -4.50 6.59
N LYS A 320 -15.78 -5.51 7.17
CA LYS A 320 -16.31 -6.18 8.37
C LYS A 320 -16.35 -5.27 9.59
N ALA A 321 -15.34 -4.42 9.75
CA ALA A 321 -15.28 -3.48 10.87
C ALA A 321 -16.41 -2.45 10.81
N VAL A 322 -16.94 -2.14 9.62
CA VAL A 322 -18.17 -1.33 9.44
C VAL A 322 -19.43 -2.19 9.33
N ASN A 323 -19.38 -3.47 9.76
CA ASN A 323 -20.48 -4.42 9.72
C ASN A 323 -21.20 -4.49 8.36
N TYR A 324 -20.43 -4.47 7.26
CA TYR A 324 -20.95 -4.57 5.91
C TYR A 324 -21.94 -3.45 5.51
N ASP A 325 -21.90 -2.32 6.21
CA ASP A 325 -22.63 -1.10 5.83
C ASP A 325 -22.11 -0.60 4.47
N ASP A 326 -23.00 -0.62 3.48
CA ASP A 326 -22.68 -0.29 2.09
C ASP A 326 -22.26 1.17 1.92
N GLN A 327 -22.91 2.09 2.64
CA GLN A 327 -22.62 3.53 2.58
C GLN A 327 -21.28 3.86 3.22
N LYS A 328 -20.92 3.17 4.32
CA LYS A 328 -19.61 3.31 4.94
C LYS A 328 -18.53 2.65 4.09
N ALA A 329 -18.77 1.43 3.60
CA ALA A 329 -17.83 0.68 2.79
C ALA A 329 -17.37 1.48 1.57
N ASP A 330 -18.30 2.12 0.85
CA ASP A 330 -17.98 2.93 -0.35
C ASP A 330 -17.03 4.09 -0.09
N LYS A 331 -16.98 4.61 1.14
CA LYS A 331 -16.13 5.74 1.52
C LYS A 331 -14.73 5.29 1.99
N LEU A 332 -14.56 4.02 2.33
CA LEU A 332 -13.28 3.48 2.81
C LEU A 332 -12.25 3.40 1.67
N GLN A 333 -10.99 3.57 2.02
CA GLN A 333 -9.86 3.35 1.12
C GLN A 333 -8.72 2.68 1.87
N VAL A 334 -7.97 1.78 1.23
CA VAL A 334 -6.65 1.36 1.71
C VAL A 334 -5.60 1.80 0.72
N PHE A 335 -4.34 1.91 1.15
CA PHE A 335 -3.31 2.48 0.30
C PHE A 335 -1.97 1.76 0.35
N GLY A 336 -1.25 1.86 -0.75
CA GLY A 336 0.08 1.33 -0.95
C GLY A 336 1.11 2.42 -1.16
N ILE A 337 2.34 2.21 -0.71
CA ILE A 337 3.50 3.03 -1.05
C ILE A 337 4.57 2.11 -1.63
N LEU A 338 4.97 2.37 -2.86
CA LEU A 338 6.07 1.69 -3.54
C LEU A 338 7.27 2.63 -3.54
N HIS A 339 8.40 2.21 -2.98
CA HIS A 339 9.66 2.96 -3.11
C HIS A 339 10.76 2.09 -3.71
N LEU A 340 11.27 2.49 -4.87
CA LEU A 340 12.29 1.77 -5.63
C LEU A 340 13.55 2.65 -5.65
N GLY A 341 14.31 2.59 -4.57
CA GLY A 341 15.35 3.56 -4.25
C GLY A 341 14.75 4.96 -4.04
N LEU A 342 15.13 5.92 -4.88
CA LEU A 342 14.63 7.30 -4.83
C LEU A 342 13.38 7.56 -5.66
N TYR A 343 12.88 6.54 -6.37
CA TYR A 343 11.61 6.60 -7.07
C TYR A 343 10.48 6.14 -6.15
N ILE A 344 9.40 6.90 -6.07
CA ILE A 344 8.25 6.60 -5.20
C ILE A 344 6.96 6.73 -6.00
N GLN A 345 6.07 5.76 -5.82
CA GLN A 345 4.71 5.81 -6.35
C GLN A 345 3.73 5.37 -5.28
N PHE A 346 2.62 6.10 -5.17
CA PHE A 346 1.53 5.72 -4.28
C PHE A 346 0.48 4.93 -5.03
N ALA A 347 -0.29 4.12 -4.32
CA ALA A 347 -1.44 3.42 -4.87
C ALA A 347 -2.59 3.43 -3.87
N ARG A 348 -3.81 3.27 -4.38
CA ARG A 348 -5.03 3.17 -3.56
C ARG A 348 -5.87 1.99 -4.02
N LEU A 349 -6.63 1.45 -3.09
CA LEU A 349 -7.66 0.47 -3.35
C LEU A 349 -8.96 0.88 -2.67
N TRP A 350 -10.04 0.91 -3.45
CA TRP A 350 -11.40 1.21 -2.99
C TRP A 350 -12.42 0.30 -3.67
N ARG A 351 -13.66 0.31 -3.21
CA ARG A 351 -14.77 -0.42 -3.85
C ARG A 351 -15.46 0.45 -4.89
N ALA A 352 -15.65 -0.08 -6.10
CA ALA A 352 -16.47 0.59 -7.13
C ALA A 352 -17.97 0.34 -6.91
N GLY A 353 -18.29 -0.80 -6.31
CA GLY A 353 -19.64 -1.26 -5.96
C GLY A 353 -19.65 -2.79 -5.88
N GLY A 354 -20.66 -3.34 -5.22
CA GLY A 354 -20.80 -4.79 -5.04
C GLY A 354 -19.55 -5.44 -4.47
N SER A 355 -18.99 -6.41 -5.21
CA SER A 355 -17.76 -7.12 -4.82
C SER A 355 -16.51 -6.60 -5.53
N ILE A 356 -16.64 -5.57 -6.37
CA ILE A 356 -15.57 -5.04 -7.23
C ILE A 356 -14.72 -4.03 -6.47
N CYS A 357 -13.41 -4.28 -6.40
CA CYS A 357 -12.45 -3.25 -6.00
C CYS A 357 -11.61 -2.77 -7.18
N ILE A 358 -11.24 -1.50 -7.12
CA ILE A 358 -10.30 -0.86 -8.02
C ILE A 358 -9.02 -0.65 -7.24
N PHE A 359 -7.93 -1.23 -7.71
CA PHE A 359 -6.57 -0.85 -7.36
C PHE A 359 -6.07 0.12 -8.43
N ARG A 360 -5.49 1.23 -8.00
CA ARG A 360 -4.95 2.23 -8.91
C ARG A 360 -3.66 2.78 -8.36
N LYS A 361 -2.62 2.75 -9.18
CA LYS A 361 -1.41 3.53 -8.91
C LYS A 361 -1.71 4.99 -9.25
N ASP A 362 -1.27 5.88 -8.38
CA ASP A 362 -1.43 7.29 -8.64
C ASP A 362 -0.65 7.69 -9.90
N PRO A 363 -1.23 8.51 -10.79
CA PRO A 363 -0.57 8.90 -12.04
C PRO A 363 0.74 9.64 -11.80
N GLN A 364 0.80 10.42 -10.72
CA GLN A 364 2.00 11.12 -10.32
C GLN A 364 2.92 10.19 -9.52
N SER A 365 4.11 9.97 -10.05
CA SER A 365 5.25 9.42 -9.30
C SER A 365 6.20 10.55 -8.89
N PHE A 366 7.07 10.25 -7.93
CA PHE A 366 8.05 11.17 -7.39
C PHE A 366 9.43 10.56 -7.56
N TYR A 367 10.37 11.40 -7.98
CA TYR A 367 11.79 11.08 -7.91
C TYR A 367 12.44 12.08 -6.98
N ILE A 368 13.14 11.58 -5.96
CA ILE A 368 13.93 12.42 -5.04
C ILE A 368 15.29 12.61 -5.68
N ASP A 369 15.63 13.85 -6.04
CA ASP A 369 16.93 14.16 -6.61
C ASP A 369 18.04 13.69 -5.66
N SER A 370 19.08 13.06 -6.22
CA SER A 370 20.24 12.60 -5.45
C SER A 370 21.20 13.73 -5.03
N LYS A 371 20.99 14.93 -5.57
CA LYS A 371 21.73 16.15 -5.27
C LYS A 371 20.78 17.34 -5.14
N PHE A 372 21.19 18.37 -4.42
CA PHE A 372 20.38 19.57 -4.30
C PHE A 372 20.13 20.22 -5.66
N SER A 373 18.86 20.45 -5.97
CA SER A 373 18.42 21.32 -7.06
C SER A 373 17.13 22.02 -6.64
N LYS A 374 16.86 23.23 -7.16
CA LYS A 374 15.62 23.96 -6.86
C LYS A 374 14.38 23.16 -7.27
N ASN A 375 14.45 22.49 -8.43
CA ASN A 375 13.35 21.70 -8.96
C ASN A 375 13.16 20.40 -8.15
N GLY A 376 14.26 19.74 -7.77
CA GLY A 376 14.27 18.56 -6.91
C GLY A 376 13.69 18.84 -5.53
N LEU A 377 14.07 19.98 -4.92
CA LEU A 377 13.48 20.42 -3.65
C LEU A 377 11.96 20.67 -3.78
N SER A 378 11.52 21.32 -4.85
CA SER A 378 10.10 21.52 -5.13
C SER A 378 9.35 20.20 -5.33
N SER A 379 9.97 19.25 -6.05
CA SER A 379 9.44 17.89 -6.22
C SER A 379 9.31 17.18 -4.86
N PHE A 380 10.33 17.26 -4.01
CA PHE A 380 10.32 16.68 -2.67
C PHE A 380 9.24 17.28 -1.77
N ILE A 381 9.04 18.60 -1.80
CA ILE A 381 7.96 19.26 -1.05
C ILE A 381 6.58 18.76 -1.53
N LYS A 382 6.40 18.55 -2.83
CA LYS A 382 5.17 17.92 -3.38
C LYS A 382 5.02 16.47 -2.95
N PHE A 383 6.11 15.74 -2.79
CA PHE A 383 6.12 14.40 -2.23
C PHE A 383 5.67 14.40 -0.76
N LEU A 384 6.16 15.32 0.08
CA LEU A 384 5.68 15.45 1.47
C LEU A 384 4.20 15.81 1.53
N LYS A 385 3.75 16.74 0.68
CA LYS A 385 2.33 17.04 0.50
C LYS A 385 1.54 15.75 0.21
N LYS A 386 2.06 14.88 -0.66
CA LYS A 386 1.40 13.62 -1.02
C LYS A 386 1.30 12.66 0.17
N ILE A 387 2.36 12.50 0.95
CA ILE A 387 2.33 11.69 2.18
C ILE A 387 1.24 12.21 3.13
N TYR A 388 1.14 13.54 3.30
CA TYR A 388 0.10 14.13 4.14
C TYR A 388 -1.32 13.87 3.61
N GLN A 389 -1.55 13.88 2.30
CA GLN A 389 -2.84 13.50 1.73
C GLN A 389 -3.24 12.07 2.11
N TYR A 390 -2.28 11.15 2.16
CA TYR A 390 -2.52 9.76 2.56
C TYR A 390 -2.74 9.64 4.06
N LYS A 391 -2.11 10.49 4.87
CA LYS A 391 -2.46 10.67 6.28
C LYS A 391 -3.90 11.14 6.48
N ILE A 392 -4.42 12.01 5.61
CA ILE A 392 -5.85 12.41 5.66
C ILE A 392 -6.76 11.22 5.31
N ILE A 393 -6.36 10.35 4.38
CA ILE A 393 -7.13 9.11 4.09
C ILE A 393 -7.22 8.23 5.35
N ILE A 394 -6.12 8.10 6.12
CA ILE A 394 -6.15 7.40 7.42
C ILE A 394 -7.22 8.03 8.33
N ARG A 395 -7.18 9.36 8.52
CA ARG A 395 -8.15 10.06 9.37
C ARG A 395 -9.60 9.83 8.92
N ASN A 396 -9.87 9.95 7.62
CA ASN A 396 -11.20 9.73 7.05
C ASN A 396 -11.69 8.30 7.31
N ASN A 397 -10.83 7.30 7.15
CA ASN A 397 -11.18 5.92 7.49
C ASN A 397 -11.51 5.77 8.98
N LEU A 398 -10.74 6.40 9.87
CA LEU A 398 -10.97 6.35 11.31
C LEU A 398 -12.32 6.96 11.71
N GLN A 399 -12.71 8.06 11.06
CA GLN A 399 -14.04 8.67 11.24
C GLN A 399 -15.15 7.70 10.79
N ILE A 400 -15.02 7.08 9.62
CA ILE A 400 -16.00 6.10 9.10
C ILE A 400 -16.14 4.89 10.03
N LEU A 401 -15.02 4.45 10.62
CA LEU A 401 -14.95 3.34 11.57
C LEU A 401 -15.44 3.71 12.99
N ASN A 402 -15.87 4.96 13.20
CA ASN A 402 -16.23 5.52 14.50
C ASN A 402 -15.11 5.31 15.54
N ILE A 403 -13.86 5.49 15.14
CA ILE A 403 -12.67 5.42 16.03
C ILE A 403 -12.23 6.83 16.43
N LEU A 404 -12.40 7.79 15.52
CA LEU A 404 -12.14 9.20 15.77
C LEU A 404 -13.50 9.91 15.72
N ASN A 405 -13.87 10.58 16.81
CA ASN A 405 -15.06 11.43 16.82
C ASN A 405 -14.75 12.68 16.00
N ASP A 406 -15.75 13.25 15.32
CA ASP A 406 -15.56 14.52 14.64
C ASP A 406 -15.14 15.57 15.67
N ASP A 407 -14.02 16.26 15.43
CA ASP A 407 -13.56 17.40 16.23
C ASP A 407 -14.46 18.63 15.99
N THR A 408 -15.76 18.45 16.10
CA THR A 408 -16.69 19.53 16.42
C THR A 408 -16.93 19.44 17.91
N ASP A 409 -16.35 20.38 18.66
CA ASP A 409 -16.73 20.69 20.03
C ASP A 409 -18.25 20.90 20.09
N THR A 410 -19.04 19.83 20.28
CA THR A 410 -20.44 19.92 20.64
C THR A 410 -20.84 18.66 21.39
N GLU A 411 -20.99 18.90 22.70
CA GLU A 411 -21.92 18.25 23.62
C GLU A 411 -21.51 16.92 24.26
N CYS A 412 -21.20 17.09 25.55
CA CYS A 412 -21.39 16.15 26.66
C CYS A 412 -22.87 15.69 26.81
N GLY A 413 -23.59 15.48 25.71
CA GLY A 413 -25.01 15.12 25.64
C GLY A 413 -25.28 13.68 25.20
N ASP A 414 -24.41 13.08 24.37
CA ASP A 414 -24.67 11.76 23.78
C ASP A 414 -24.62 10.61 24.79
N LEU A 415 -23.69 10.63 25.75
CA LEU A 415 -23.57 9.56 26.73
C LEU A 415 -24.76 9.51 27.71
N LEU A 416 -25.38 10.66 27.98
CA LEU A 416 -26.55 10.74 28.85
C LEU A 416 -27.80 10.25 28.13
N GLU A 417 -27.97 10.56 26.83
CA GLU A 417 -29.07 10.00 26.03
C GLU A 417 -28.91 8.49 25.77
N GLU A 418 -27.69 8.00 25.60
CA GLU A 418 -27.40 6.57 25.41
C GLU A 418 -27.64 5.76 26.70
N LEU A 419 -27.41 6.37 27.87
CA LEU A 419 -27.70 5.76 29.18
C LEU A 419 -29.16 5.89 29.63
N LEU A 420 -29.96 6.74 28.98
CA LEU A 420 -31.39 6.94 29.27
C LEU A 420 -32.32 6.12 28.36
N LYS A 421 -31.78 5.46 27.33
CA LYS A 421 -32.54 4.54 26.46
C LYS A 421 -32.58 3.15 27.09
N ASP A 422 -33.41 2.99 28.11
CA ASP A 422 -33.90 1.69 28.53
C ASP A 422 -34.91 1.14 27.50
N ASP A 423 -34.68 -0.11 27.10
CA ASP A 423 -35.51 -1.04 26.32
C ASP A 423 -36.86 -0.51 25.81
N ASN A 424 -36.87 0.02 24.59
CA ASN A 424 -38.04 -0.01 23.73
C ASN A 424 -37.61 -0.01 22.26
N GLU A 425 -37.49 -1.20 21.69
CA GLU A 425 -37.41 -1.38 20.25
C GLU A 425 -38.70 -0.86 19.58
N GLN A 426 -38.61 0.24 18.84
CA GLN A 426 -39.52 0.48 17.73
C GLN A 426 -38.88 1.28 16.59
N CYS A 427 -38.58 0.51 15.54
CA CYS A 427 -38.54 0.79 14.11
C CYS A 427 -38.53 2.26 13.63
N SER A 428 -37.43 2.63 12.97
CA SER A 428 -37.46 3.70 11.97
C SER A 428 -36.49 3.42 10.82
N THR A 429 -37.08 3.41 9.61
CA THR A 429 -36.50 3.28 8.26
C THR A 429 -35.79 1.96 7.91
N PRO A 430 -36.04 1.36 6.73
CA PRO A 430 -35.28 0.20 6.30
C PRO A 430 -33.81 0.63 6.14
N PRO A 431 -32.85 -0.10 6.73
CA PRO A 431 -31.45 0.16 6.43
C PRO A 431 -31.23 0.03 4.91
N PRO A 432 -30.34 0.86 4.32
CA PRO A 432 -29.87 0.60 2.96
C PRO A 432 -29.39 -0.85 2.89
N VAL A 433 -29.72 -1.54 1.80
CA VAL A 433 -29.51 -2.98 1.66
C VAL A 433 -28.05 -3.33 2.01
N PRO A 434 -27.81 -4.10 3.09
CA PRO A 434 -26.46 -4.43 3.52
C PRO A 434 -25.71 -5.23 2.45
N ILE A 435 -24.39 -5.15 2.44
CA ILE A 435 -23.57 -6.13 1.73
C ILE A 435 -23.72 -7.46 2.49
N HIS A 436 -24.74 -8.25 2.17
CA HIS A 436 -24.91 -9.56 2.81
C HIS A 436 -23.73 -10.51 2.54
N PHE A 437 -22.92 -10.22 1.51
CA PHE A 437 -21.76 -11.01 1.14
C PHE A 437 -20.70 -10.19 0.41
N PHE A 438 -19.49 -10.09 0.99
CA PHE A 438 -18.30 -9.62 0.27
C PHE A 438 -17.41 -10.82 0.00
N ALA A 439 -17.23 -11.16 -1.28
CA ALA A 439 -16.41 -12.30 -1.68
C ALA A 439 -14.95 -12.10 -1.28
N ASP A 440 -14.55 -12.68 -0.15
CA ASP A 440 -13.23 -12.51 0.44
C ASP A 440 -12.54 -13.83 0.81
N CYS A 441 -13.15 -14.98 0.50
CA CYS A 441 -12.69 -16.30 0.92
C CYS A 441 -12.42 -17.20 -0.27
N GLU A 442 -11.15 -17.49 -0.61
CA GLU A 442 -10.71 -18.86 -0.92
C GLU A 442 -9.19 -19.06 -0.67
N ASN A 443 -8.80 -20.30 -0.33
CA ASN A 443 -7.44 -20.68 0.07
C ASN A 443 -6.43 -20.53 -1.08
N THR A 444 -5.47 -19.60 -0.98
CA THR A 444 -4.45 -19.39 -2.03
C THR A 444 -3.72 -20.72 -2.31
N PRO A 445 -3.74 -21.23 -3.56
CA PRO A 445 -3.15 -22.54 -3.84
C PRO A 445 -1.64 -22.51 -3.59
N LYS A 446 -1.13 -23.57 -2.96
CA LYS A 446 0.28 -23.69 -2.56
C LYS A 446 1.13 -24.15 -3.74
N LYS A 447 2.38 -23.67 -3.85
CA LYS A 447 3.38 -24.34 -4.69
C LYS A 447 3.56 -25.77 -4.17
N LYS A 448 3.66 -26.76 -5.07
CA LYS A 448 4.05 -28.11 -4.67
C LYS A 448 5.49 -28.03 -4.13
N LYS A 449 5.72 -28.44 -2.88
CA LYS A 449 7.08 -28.63 -2.37
C LYS A 449 7.76 -29.62 -3.33
N LYS A 450 8.87 -29.22 -3.95
CA LYS A 450 9.72 -30.18 -4.68
C LYS A 450 10.09 -31.25 -3.66
N LYS A 451 9.76 -32.51 -3.95
CA LYS A 451 10.30 -33.64 -3.18
C LYS A 451 11.82 -33.52 -3.30
N ARG A 452 12.49 -33.33 -2.16
CA ARG A 452 13.95 -33.43 -2.09
C ARG A 452 14.36 -34.86 -2.44
#